data_AF-A0A496VHB2-F1
#
_entry.id   AF-A0A496VHB2-F1
#
_cell.length_a   1.000
_cell.length_b   1.000
_cell.length_c   1.000
_cell.angle_alpha   90.00
_cell.angle_beta   90.00
_cell.angle_gamma   90.00
#
_symmetry.space_group_name_H-M   'P 1'
#
loop_
_entity.id
_entity.type
_entity.pdbx_description
1 polymer ?
#
loop_
_entity_poly.entity_id
_entity_poly.type
_entity_poly.pdbx_seq_one_letter_code
_entity_poly.pdbx_strand_id
1 'polypeptide(L)' 'ELMKIAKKKHIAVIFIQPQANRRTADIIAKQIGAKVKILDPLAPQWLKNMHRVMDVFVETLSQN' A
#
# COMPACT_ATOMS: atom_id res chain seq x y z
N GLU A 1 -4.82 12.30 -14.72
CA GLU A 1 -5.84 11.23 -14.82
C GLU A 1 -5.81 10.20 -13.68
N LEU A 2 -4.71 9.48 -13.43
CA LEU A 2 -4.68 8.42 -12.40
C LEU A 2 -5.14 8.89 -10.99
N MET A 3 -4.70 10.07 -10.54
CA MET A 3 -5.12 10.61 -9.24
C MET A 3 -6.62 10.98 -9.18
N LYS A 4 -7.21 11.43 -10.30
CA LYS A 4 -8.65 11.70 -10.37
C LYS A 4 -9.44 10.40 -10.24
N ILE A 5 -9.00 9.35 -10.93
CA ILE A 5 -9.58 8.01 -10.84
C ILE A 5 -9.46 7.49 -9.40
N ALA A 6 -8.28 7.60 -8.80
CA ALA A 6 -8.03 7.13 -7.44
C ALA A 6 -8.94 7.82 -6.41
N LYS A 7 -9.12 9.14 -6.52
CA LYS A 7 -10.09 9.90 -5.71
C LYS A 7 -11.53 9.45 -5.96
N LYS A 8 -11.95 9.36 -7.23
CA LYS A 8 -13.33 8.97 -7.61
C LYS A 8 -13.68 7.55 -7.16
N LYS A 9 -12.69 6.65 -7.14
CA LYS A 9 -12.84 5.26 -6.72
C LYS A 9 -12.59 5.06 -5.22
N HIS A 10 -12.35 6.12 -4.46
CA HIS A 10 -12.08 6.07 -3.02
C HIS A 10 -10.97 5.07 -2.66
N ILE A 11 -9.86 5.11 -3.41
CA ILE A 11 -8.70 4.26 -3.12
C ILE A 11 -8.16 4.64 -1.74
N ALA A 12 -8.30 3.72 -0.78
CA ALA A 12 -7.93 3.95 0.62
C ALA A 12 -6.47 3.62 0.94
N VAL A 13 -5.83 2.74 0.16
CA VAL A 13 -4.46 2.27 0.42
C VAL A 13 -3.65 2.13 -0.87
N ILE A 14 -2.37 2.53 -0.80
CA ILE A 14 -1.34 2.35 -1.82
C ILE A 14 -0.31 1.35 -1.29
N PHE A 15 -0.11 0.23 -1.99
CA PHE A 15 0.95 -0.72 -1.69
C PHE A 15 2.20 -0.39 -2.49
N ILE A 16 3.36 -0.40 -1.82
CA ILE A 16 4.67 -0.18 -2.46
C ILE A 16 5.66 -1.26 -2.07
N GLN A 17 6.68 -1.45 -2.90
CA GLN A 17 7.84 -2.30 -2.57
C GLN A 17 8.87 -1.50 -1.75
N PRO A 18 9.74 -2.15 -0.97
CA PRO A 18 10.81 -1.46 -0.23
C PRO A 18 11.72 -0.61 -1.12
N GLN A 19 11.93 -1.05 -2.37
CA GLN A 19 12.77 -0.36 -3.35
C GLN A 19 12.10 0.86 -4.00
N ALA A 20 10.81 1.08 -3.74
CA ALA A 20 10.09 2.24 -4.27
C ALA A 20 10.41 3.51 -3.46
N ASN A 21 10.28 4.67 -4.10
CA ASN A 21 10.45 5.95 -3.41
C ASN A 21 9.26 6.22 -2.46
N ARG A 22 9.48 5.99 -1.17
CA ARG A 22 8.47 6.18 -0.13
C ARG A 22 7.91 7.60 -0.07
N ARG A 23 8.78 8.62 -0.24
CA ARG A 23 8.37 10.03 -0.17
C ARG A 23 7.38 10.37 -1.28
N THR A 24 7.62 9.89 -2.50
CA THR A 24 6.69 10.09 -3.61
C THR A 24 5.35 9.40 -3.35
N ALA A 25 5.37 8.17 -2.83
CA ALA A 25 4.16 7.45 -2.47
C ALA A 25 3.34 8.17 -1.39
N ASP A 26 3.98 8.71 -0.36
CA ASP A 26 3.32 9.47 0.71
C ASP A 26 2.69 10.78 0.19
N ILE A 27 3.36 11.48 -0.74
CA ILE A 27 2.79 12.67 -1.39
C ILE A 27 1.51 12.31 -2.15
N ILE A 28 1.54 11.24 -2.95
CA ILE A 28 0.36 10.78 -3.71
C ILE A 28 -0.76 10.36 -2.76
N ALA A 29 -0.44 9.58 -1.73
CA ALA A 29 -1.39 9.10 -0.74
C ALA A 29 -2.08 10.27 -0.02
N LYS A 30 -1.32 11.27 0.42
CA LYS A 30 -1.84 12.50 1.03
C LYS A 30 -2.79 13.24 0.09
N GLN A 31 -2.47 13.32 -1.21
CA GLN A 31 -3.32 14.01 -2.17
C GLN A 31 -4.68 13.34 -2.36
N ILE A 32 -4.76 12.02 -2.22
CA ILE A 32 -6.00 11.25 -2.43
C ILE A 32 -6.69 10.81 -1.13
N GLY A 33 -6.11 11.09 0.04
CA GLY A 33 -6.62 10.64 1.33
C GLY A 33 -6.36 9.16 1.65
N ALA A 34 -5.35 8.56 1.03
CA ALA A 34 -4.99 7.16 1.22
C ALA A 34 -3.86 6.97 2.26
N LYS A 35 -3.66 5.72 2.71
CA LYS A 35 -2.50 5.28 3.49
C LYS A 35 -1.49 4.57 2.58
N VAL A 36 -0.20 4.57 2.96
CA VAL A 36 0.84 3.79 2.28
C VAL A 36 1.18 2.55 3.12
N LYS A 37 1.20 1.38 2.47
CA LYS A 37 1.63 0.10 3.06
C LYS A 37 2.77 -0.48 2.23
N ILE A 38 3.73 -1.15 2.88
CA ILE A 38 4.88 -1.76 2.21
C ILE A 38 4.68 -3.26 2.15
N LEU A 39 4.87 -3.84 0.97
CA LEU A 39 4.91 -5.29 0.73
C LEU A 39 6.24 -5.63 0.05
N ASP A 40 7.00 -6.59 0.59
CA ASP A 40 8.32 -6.95 0.07
C ASP A 40 8.27 -8.24 -0.76
N PRO A 41 8.26 -8.18 -2.11
CA PRO A 41 8.26 -9.38 -2.93
C PRO A 41 9.61 -10.13 -2.93
N LEU A 42 10.69 -9.50 -2.44
CA LEU A 42 12.05 -10.05 -2.45
C LEU A 42 12.52 -10.47 -1.06
N ALA A 43 11.60 -10.56 -0.09
CA ALA A 43 11.92 -10.96 1.27
C ALA A 43 12.55 -12.38 1.30
N PRO A 44 13.74 -12.56 1.92
CA PRO A 44 14.43 -13.85 1.96
C PRO A 44 13.61 -14.96 2.63
N GLN A 45 12.87 -14.63 3.69
CA GLN A 45 11.98 -15.56 4.38
C GLN A 45 10.59 -15.53 3.74
N TRP A 46 10.44 -16.22 2.62
CA TRP A 46 9.22 -16.18 1.80
C TRP A 46 7.93 -16.46 2.59
N LEU A 47 7.86 -17.55 3.36
CA LEU A 47 6.64 -17.93 4.09
C LEU A 47 6.27 -16.87 5.15
N LYS A 48 7.26 -16.42 5.92
CA LYS A 48 7.07 -15.35 6.92
C LYS A 48 6.60 -14.05 6.27
N ASN A 49 7.13 -13.74 5.09
CA ASN A 49 6.70 -12.59 4.31
C ASN A 49 5.27 -12.73 3.78
N MET A 50 4.86 -13.92 3.33
CA MET A 50 3.46 -14.15 2.93
C MET A 50 2.49 -13.94 4.11
N HIS A 51 2.84 -14.41 5.31
CA HIS A 51 2.07 -14.09 6.52
C HIS A 51 2.00 -12.57 6.78
N ARG A 52 3.14 -11.88 6.69
CA ARG A 52 3.20 -10.41 6.82
C ARG A 52 2.30 -9.70 5.81
N VAL A 53 2.31 -10.15 4.56
CA VAL A 53 1.45 -9.63 3.49
C VAL A 53 -0.03 -9.83 3.88
N MET A 54 -0.40 -11.04 4.32
CA MET A 54 -1.76 -11.32 4.78
C MET A 54 -2.19 -10.41 5.94
N ASP A 55 -1.34 -10.21 6.95
CA ASP A 55 -1.63 -9.31 8.07
C ASP A 55 -1.93 -7.89 7.59
N VAL A 56 -1.14 -7.39 6.63
CA VAL A 56 -1.34 -6.06 6.04
C VAL A 56 -2.68 -5.97 5.29
N PHE A 57 -3.07 -7.01 4.57
CA PHE A 57 -4.38 -7.06 3.91
C PHE A 57 -5.52 -7.12 4.92
N VAL A 58 -5.44 -7.97 5.94
CA VAL A 58 -6.47 -8.07 7.00
C VAL A 58 -6.62 -6.74 7.73
N GLU A 59 -5.52 -6.11 8.14
CA GLU A 59 -5.53 -4.78 8.77
C GLU A 59 -6.21 -3.74 7.87
N THR A 60 -5.90 -3.76 6.58
CA THR A 60 -6.40 -2.78 5.60
C THR A 60 -7.87 -2.98 5.27
N LEU A 61 -8.31 -4.23 5.10
CA LEU A 61 -9.67 -4.56 4.67
C LEU A 61 -10.67 -4.62 5.83
N SER A 62 -10.20 -4.81 7.07
CA SER A 62 -11.08 -4.80 8.25
C SER A 62 -11.33 -3.39 8.81
N GLN A 63 -10.53 -2.41 8.41
CA GLN A 63 -10.63 -1.01 8.86
C GLN A 63 -11.36 -0.10 7.86
N ASN A 64 -11.76 -0.62 6.70
CA ASN A 64 -12.55 0.07 5.68
C ASN A 64 -13.97 -0.50 5.64
#